data_AF-A0AAU5FJH5-F1
#
_entry.id   AF-A0AAU5FJH5-F1
#
_cell.length_a   1.000
_cell.length_b   1.000
_cell.length_c   1.000
_cell.angle_alpha   90.00
_cell.angle_beta   90.00
_cell.angle_gamma   90.00
#
_symmetry.space_group_name_H-M   'P 1'
#
loop_
_entity.id
_entity.type
_entity.pdbx_description
1 polymer ?
#
loop_
_entity_poly.entity_id
_entity_poly.type
_entity_poly.pdbx_seq_one_letter_code
_entity_poly.pdbx_strand_id
1 'polypeptide(L)'
;MRRITKVLIAGVAAATSIVGVAGTASANTTSALYRGQTINVGDSIMGTTGTSTWYELMMQSDGNLVEYRWDGDPTQGSQSRRVCWSSNTYGSGANHATYQQDGNFVVYTPGGYAAWSSNSAGGGGSTVDISSRGALYVGTKQISGAC
;
A
#
# COMPACT_ATOMS: atom_id res chain seq x y z
N MET A 1 22.30 -11.47 26.42
CA MET A 1 21.10 -10.67 26.75
C MET A 1 20.26 -10.53 25.49
N ARG A 2 19.12 -11.22 25.39
CA ARG A 2 18.25 -11.20 24.20
C ARG A 2 17.09 -10.24 24.46
N ARG A 3 17.07 -9.09 23.78
CA ARG A 3 15.93 -8.15 23.85
C ARG A 3 14.84 -8.68 22.93
N ILE A 4 13.76 -9.19 23.52
CA ILE A 4 12.54 -9.59 22.83
C ILE A 4 11.68 -8.31 22.72
N THR A 5 11.56 -7.75 21.53
CA THR A 5 10.66 -6.62 21.28
C THR A 5 9.29 -7.18 20.91
N LYS A 6 8.32 -7.01 21.83
CA LYS A 6 6.89 -7.23 21.57
C LYS A 6 6.43 -6.27 20.47
N VAL A 7 5.85 -6.80 19.40
CA VAL A 7 5.06 -6.01 18.45
C VAL A 7 3.65 -5.87 19.05
N LEU A 8 3.24 -4.63 19.31
CA LEU A 8 1.88 -4.32 19.74
C LEU A 8 0.99 -4.23 18.50
N ILE A 9 -0.08 -5.05 18.49
CA ILE A 9 -1.19 -4.93 17.54
C ILE A 9 -2.05 -3.77 18.04
N ALA A 10 -2.06 -2.65 17.31
CA ALA A 10 -2.97 -1.55 17.58
C ALA A 10 -4.04 -1.51 16.49
N GLY A 11 -5.21 -2.07 16.80
CA GLY A 11 -6.46 -1.66 16.19
C GLY A 11 -7.23 -0.82 17.20
N VAL A 12 -7.20 0.52 17.04
CA VAL A 12 -8.27 1.43 17.47
C VAL A 12 -8.14 2.69 16.61
N ALA A 13 -9.17 3.01 15.81
CA ALA A 13 -9.34 4.35 15.27
C ALA A 13 -9.78 5.28 16.41
N ALA A 14 -8.92 6.21 16.80
CA ALA A 14 -9.29 7.33 17.65
C ALA A 14 -8.82 8.61 16.93
N ALA A 15 -9.78 9.36 16.38
CA ALA A 15 -9.51 10.68 15.83
C ALA A 15 -9.25 11.65 17.00
N THR A 16 -8.00 12.09 17.15
CA THR A 16 -7.65 13.24 18.00
C THR A 16 -7.53 14.47 17.11
N SER A 17 -8.42 15.44 17.30
CA SER A 17 -8.36 16.75 16.65
C SER A 17 -7.18 17.56 17.21
N ILE A 18 -6.30 18.04 16.33
CA ILE A 18 -5.28 19.06 16.65
C ILE A 18 -5.56 20.31 15.79
N VAL A 19 -5.56 21.47 16.45
CA VAL A 19 -5.75 22.81 15.87
C VAL A 19 -4.65 23.09 14.84
N GLY A 20 -5.05 23.68 13.71
CA GLY A 20 -4.34 23.64 12.44
C GLY A 20 -2.94 24.29 12.35
N VAL A 21 -2.07 23.56 11.64
CA VAL A 21 -1.12 24.04 10.63
C VAL A 21 -1.25 23.03 9.48
N ALA A 22 -1.44 23.51 8.24
CA ALA A 22 -1.58 22.76 6.98
C ALA A 22 -1.70 21.22 7.11
N GLY A 23 -2.91 20.69 6.86
CA GLY A 23 -3.20 19.26 6.92
C GLY A 23 -2.27 18.44 6.03
N THR A 24 -1.20 17.91 6.63
CA THR A 24 -0.54 16.73 6.11
C THR A 24 -1.44 15.58 6.52
N ALA A 25 -2.16 15.02 5.57
CA ALA A 25 -2.80 13.71 5.78
C ALA A 25 -1.68 12.77 6.24
N SER A 26 -1.78 12.28 7.47
CA SER A 26 -0.85 11.29 8.00
C SER A 26 -0.98 10.05 7.13
N ALA A 27 -0.02 9.81 6.25
CA ALA A 27 0.01 8.60 5.43
C ALA A 27 0.04 7.39 6.38
N ASN A 28 -1.03 6.59 6.38
CA ASN A 28 -1.02 5.34 7.13
C ASN A 28 -0.10 4.36 6.42
N THR A 29 1.07 4.10 6.99
CA THR A 29 2.03 3.10 6.49
C THR A 29 1.83 1.78 7.23
N THR A 30 1.41 0.75 6.49
CA THR A 30 1.27 -0.62 7.02
C THR A 30 2.15 -1.57 6.20
N SER A 31 2.45 -2.77 6.70
CA SER A 31 3.22 -3.76 5.94
C SER A 31 2.37 -4.58 4.96
N ALA A 32 1.05 -4.55 5.12
CA ALA A 32 0.09 -5.31 4.32
C ALA A 32 -1.34 -4.77 4.51
N LEU A 33 -2.21 -5.00 3.52
CA LEU A 33 -3.66 -4.85 3.64
C LEU A 33 -4.34 -6.19 3.81
N TYR A 34 -5.23 -6.31 4.78
CA TYR A 34 -6.14 -7.44 4.96
C TYR A 34 -7.47 -7.21 4.24
N ARG A 35 -8.25 -8.28 4.07
CA ARG A 35 -9.58 -8.19 3.45
C ARG A 35 -10.47 -7.20 4.20
N GLY A 36 -11.21 -6.39 3.44
CA GLY A 36 -12.01 -5.26 3.90
C GLY A 36 -11.22 -3.96 4.12
N GLN A 37 -9.89 -3.96 4.01
CA GLN A 37 -9.09 -2.75 4.22
C GLN A 37 -8.88 -1.96 2.93
N THR A 38 -8.68 -0.66 3.11
CA THR A 38 -8.57 0.33 2.05
C THR A 38 -7.35 1.21 2.29
N ILE A 39 -6.62 1.54 1.22
CA ILE A 39 -5.70 2.67 1.19
C ILE A 39 -6.33 3.80 0.39
N ASN A 40 -6.38 5.00 0.96
CA ASN A 40 -6.85 6.20 0.27
C ASN A 40 -5.67 6.89 -0.41
N VAL A 41 -5.95 7.90 -1.23
CA VAL A 41 -4.92 8.82 -1.73
C VAL A 41 -3.96 9.24 -0.61
N GLY A 42 -2.66 9.07 -0.85
CA GLY A 42 -1.58 9.40 0.06
C GLY A 42 -1.21 8.27 1.03
N ASP A 43 -2.07 7.29 1.25
CA ASP A 43 -1.75 6.10 2.02
C ASP A 43 -0.89 5.12 1.20
N SER A 44 -0.09 4.32 1.90
CA SER A 44 0.73 3.29 1.26
C SER A 44 0.95 2.07 2.15
N ILE A 45 1.31 0.95 1.51
CA ILE A 45 1.91 -0.18 2.21
C ILE A 45 3.39 -0.28 1.87
N MET A 46 4.20 -0.67 2.86
CA MET A 46 5.65 -0.77 2.75
C MET A 46 6.11 -2.22 2.88
N GLY A 47 6.99 -2.63 1.98
CA GLY A 47 7.75 -3.88 2.07
C GLY A 47 9.24 -3.61 2.15
N THR A 48 9.99 -4.53 2.73
CA THR A 48 11.44 -4.49 2.71
C THR A 48 12.00 -5.85 2.38
N THR A 49 13.04 -5.86 1.56
CA THR A 49 13.88 -7.04 1.36
C THR A 49 14.83 -7.17 2.55
N GLY A 50 15.29 -8.38 2.85
CA GLY A 50 16.28 -8.61 3.92
C GLY A 50 17.64 -7.91 3.70
N THR A 51 17.80 -7.16 2.61
CA THR A 51 19.01 -6.43 2.20
C THR A 51 18.79 -4.91 2.12
N SER A 52 17.84 -4.35 2.90
CA SER A 52 17.57 -2.91 3.01
C SER A 52 17.03 -2.23 1.75
N THR A 53 16.53 -2.99 0.76
CA THR A 53 15.76 -2.41 -0.34
C THR A 53 14.29 -2.33 0.07
N TRP A 54 13.74 -1.13 0.02
CA TRP A 54 12.36 -0.85 0.38
C TRP A 54 11.48 -0.71 -0.85
N TYR A 55 10.24 -1.14 -0.68
CA TYR A 55 9.20 -1.09 -1.68
C TYR A 55 7.97 -0.44 -1.07
N GLU A 56 7.23 0.28 -1.89
CA GLU A 56 6.06 1.00 -1.46
C GLU A 56 4.97 0.87 -2.51
N LEU A 57 3.79 0.39 -2.13
CA LEU A 57 2.59 0.47 -2.96
C LEU A 57 1.73 1.63 -2.44
N MET A 58 1.62 2.70 -3.23
CA MET A 58 0.97 3.95 -2.86
C MET A 58 -0.21 4.27 -3.78
N MET A 59 -1.35 4.63 -3.19
CA MET A 59 -2.44 5.25 -3.94
C MET A 59 -2.11 6.74 -4.10
N GLN A 60 -1.75 7.15 -5.30
CA GLN A 60 -1.33 8.52 -5.57
C GLN A 60 -2.53 9.48 -5.72
N SER A 61 -2.27 10.77 -5.54
CA SER A 61 -3.29 11.83 -5.65
C SER A 61 -3.79 12.09 -7.08
N ASP A 62 -3.08 11.58 -8.09
CA ASP A 62 -3.50 11.62 -9.48
C ASP A 62 -4.44 10.45 -9.86
N GLY A 63 -4.76 9.58 -8.90
CA GLY A 63 -5.61 8.40 -9.11
C GLY A 63 -4.88 7.17 -9.62
N ASN A 64 -3.55 7.17 -9.65
CA ASN A 64 -2.76 6.01 -9.99
C ASN A 64 -2.37 5.21 -8.73
N LEU A 65 -2.47 3.88 -8.80
CA LEU A 65 -1.90 3.00 -7.79
C LEU A 65 -0.53 2.53 -8.28
N VAL A 66 0.53 2.85 -7.54
CA VAL A 66 1.90 2.68 -8.03
C VAL A 66 2.77 1.96 -7.01
N GLU A 67 3.50 0.96 -7.48
CA GLU A 67 4.59 0.34 -6.75
C GLU A 67 5.91 1.06 -7.07
N TYR A 68 6.60 1.48 -6.01
CA TYR A 68 7.90 2.09 -6.05
C TYR A 68 8.93 1.18 -5.39
N ARG A 69 10.17 1.23 -5.91
CA ARG A 69 11.37 0.81 -5.19
C ARG A 69 12.15 2.04 -4.77
N TRP A 70 12.59 2.07 -3.52
CA TRP A 70 13.45 3.10 -2.98
C TRP A 70 14.93 2.72 -3.17
N ASP A 71 15.75 3.72 -3.48
CA ASP A 71 17.21 3.54 -3.64
C ASP A 71 17.95 3.52 -2.29
N GLY A 72 17.24 3.77 -1.18
CA GLY A 72 17.75 3.73 0.19
C GLY A 72 16.63 3.58 1.22
N ASP A 73 16.95 3.73 2.50
CA ASP A 73 15.98 3.67 3.61
C ASP A 73 15.08 4.92 3.62
N PRO A 74 13.76 4.81 3.32
CA PRO A 74 12.86 5.95 3.24
C PRO A 74 12.66 6.67 4.59
N THR A 75 13.11 6.07 5.71
CA THR A 75 13.11 6.72 7.02
C THR A 75 14.30 7.66 7.22
N GLN A 76 15.26 7.69 6.28
CA GLN A 76 16.51 8.44 6.40
C GLN A 76 16.72 9.44 5.27
N GLY A 77 16.50 10.72 5.57
CA GLY A 77 16.81 11.83 4.65
C GLY A 77 16.05 11.77 3.32
N SER A 78 16.46 12.60 2.36
CA SER A 78 15.88 12.57 1.01
C SER A 78 16.42 11.37 0.23
N GLN A 79 15.59 10.36 0.06
CA GLN A 79 15.86 9.23 -0.83
C GLN A 79 15.10 9.39 -2.14
N SER A 80 15.69 8.89 -3.22
CA SER A 80 14.98 8.73 -4.49
C SER A 80 14.24 7.39 -4.53
N ARG A 81 13.20 7.34 -5.37
CA ARG A 81 12.46 6.12 -5.66
C ARG A 81 12.15 6.05 -7.16
N ARG A 82 12.03 4.83 -7.67
CA ARG A 82 11.69 4.54 -9.07
C ARG A 82 10.43 3.71 -9.16
N VAL A 83 9.67 3.89 -10.25
CA VAL A 83 8.45 3.13 -10.52
C VAL A 83 8.81 1.71 -10.96
N CYS A 84 8.13 0.73 -10.36
CA CYS A 84 8.25 -0.69 -10.70
C CYS A 84 7.04 -1.20 -11.47
N TRP A 85 5.86 -0.76 -11.02
CA TRP A 85 4.58 -1.13 -11.62
C TRP A 85 3.56 -0.02 -11.36
N SER A 86 2.57 0.12 -12.25
CA SER A 86 1.40 0.97 -11.99
C SER A 86 0.12 0.37 -12.55
N SER A 87 -1.02 0.74 -11.96
CA SER A 87 -2.35 0.38 -12.45
C SER A 87 -2.73 1.08 -13.76
N ASN A 88 -1.96 2.09 -14.18
CA ASN A 88 -2.25 2.97 -15.32
C ASN A 88 -3.61 3.67 -15.22
N THR A 89 -4.00 4.08 -14.00
CA THR A 89 -5.27 4.75 -13.72
C THR A 89 -5.11 6.26 -13.48
N TYR A 90 -3.98 6.84 -13.88
CA TYR A 90 -3.73 8.27 -13.76
C TYR A 90 -4.85 9.07 -14.47
N GLY A 91 -5.33 10.14 -13.83
CA GLY A 91 -6.40 10.98 -14.37
C GLY A 91 -7.79 10.35 -14.39
N SER A 92 -7.97 9.12 -13.88
CA SER A 92 -9.28 8.47 -13.79
C SER A 92 -10.20 9.09 -12.72
N GLY A 93 -9.65 9.90 -11.81
CA GLY A 93 -10.35 10.39 -10.63
C GLY A 93 -10.48 9.33 -9.53
N ALA A 94 -9.78 8.19 -9.64
CA ALA A 94 -9.69 7.22 -8.56
C ALA A 94 -9.09 7.83 -7.29
N ASN A 95 -9.57 7.41 -6.13
CA ASN A 95 -9.10 7.96 -4.85
C ASN A 95 -8.87 6.93 -3.74
N HIS A 96 -9.12 5.66 -4.01
CA HIS A 96 -8.83 4.60 -3.05
C HIS A 96 -8.65 3.25 -3.74
N ALA A 97 -7.97 2.34 -3.05
CA ALA A 97 -7.89 0.94 -3.42
C ALA A 97 -8.28 0.06 -2.22
N THR A 98 -9.17 -0.92 -2.45
CA THR A 98 -9.71 -1.78 -1.40
C THR A 98 -9.39 -3.23 -1.69
N TYR A 99 -8.85 -3.95 -0.70
CA TYR A 99 -8.74 -5.40 -0.76
C TYR A 99 -10.04 -5.99 -0.24
N GLN A 100 -10.87 -6.47 -1.15
CA GLN A 100 -12.25 -6.84 -0.90
C GLN A 100 -12.37 -8.20 -0.21
N GLN A 101 -13.55 -8.48 0.37
CA GLN A 101 -13.81 -9.73 1.09
C GLN A 101 -13.77 -10.97 0.18
N ASP A 102 -14.01 -10.79 -1.11
CA ASP A 102 -13.94 -11.84 -2.12
C ASP A 102 -12.50 -12.18 -2.56
N GLY A 103 -11.48 -11.45 -2.07
CA GLY A 103 -10.08 -11.63 -2.47
C GLY A 103 -9.68 -10.83 -3.72
N ASN A 104 -10.53 -9.93 -4.21
CA ASN A 104 -10.17 -9.00 -5.28
C ASN A 104 -9.55 -7.72 -4.69
N PHE A 105 -8.56 -7.14 -5.37
CA PHE A 105 -8.01 -5.84 -5.02
C PHE A 105 -8.36 -4.85 -6.13
N VAL A 106 -9.06 -3.78 -5.78
CA VAL A 106 -9.73 -2.93 -6.76
C VAL A 106 -9.48 -1.46 -6.44
N VAL A 107 -9.12 -0.70 -7.47
CA VAL A 107 -8.98 0.76 -7.44
C VAL A 107 -10.30 1.39 -7.85
N TYR A 108 -10.81 2.31 -7.05
CA TYR A 108 -12.12 2.91 -7.22
C TYR A 108 -12.07 4.44 -7.28
N THR A 109 -12.98 4.99 -8.07
CA THR A 109 -13.38 6.40 -7.99
C THR A 109 -14.33 6.65 -6.81
N PRO A 110 -14.51 7.91 -6.37
CA PRO A 110 -15.47 8.24 -5.32
C PRO A 110 -16.90 7.78 -5.62
N GLY A 111 -17.27 7.69 -6.90
CA GLY A 111 -18.58 7.21 -7.35
C GLY A 111 -18.75 5.68 -7.34
N GLY A 112 -17.74 4.93 -6.91
CA GLY A 112 -17.78 3.46 -6.88
C GLY A 112 -17.46 2.78 -8.21
N TYR A 113 -17.05 3.53 -9.24
CA TYR A 113 -16.58 2.94 -10.50
C TYR A 113 -15.18 2.35 -10.32
N ALA A 114 -15.01 1.08 -10.70
CA ALA A 114 -13.72 0.41 -10.69
C ALA A 114 -12.85 0.92 -11.85
N ALA A 115 -11.74 1.57 -11.53
CA ALA A 115 -10.76 2.03 -12.52
C ALA A 115 -9.75 0.91 -12.89
N TRP A 116 -9.47 0.01 -11.94
CA TRP A 116 -8.61 -1.15 -12.15
C TRP A 116 -8.96 -2.26 -11.17
N SER A 117 -8.72 -3.52 -11.55
CA SER A 117 -8.86 -4.69 -10.68
C SER A 117 -7.69 -5.65 -10.87
N SER A 118 -7.25 -6.27 -9.77
CA SER A 118 -6.27 -7.34 -9.78
C SER A 118 -6.79 -8.62 -10.46
N ASN A 119 -8.10 -8.76 -10.69
CA ASN A 119 -8.73 -9.97 -11.19
C ASN A 119 -8.32 -11.21 -10.37
N SER A 120 -8.52 -11.12 -9.05
CA SER A 120 -8.15 -12.18 -8.09
C SER A 120 -9.30 -12.61 -7.20
N ALA A 121 -10.55 -12.26 -7.54
CA ALA A 121 -11.74 -12.73 -6.84
C ALA A 121 -11.76 -14.27 -6.75
N GLY A 122 -12.11 -14.79 -5.57
CA GLY A 122 -12.06 -16.23 -5.27
C GLY A 122 -10.65 -16.78 -5.03
N GLY A 123 -9.61 -15.94 -5.14
CA GLY A 123 -8.23 -16.31 -4.87
C GLY A 123 -7.97 -16.59 -3.40
N GLY A 124 -7.01 -17.49 -3.14
CA GLY A 124 -6.50 -17.75 -1.80
C GLY A 124 -5.58 -16.63 -1.30
N GLY A 125 -5.34 -16.60 0.01
CA GLY A 125 -4.52 -15.60 0.68
C GLY A 125 -5.33 -14.49 1.34
N SER A 126 -4.72 -13.85 2.33
CA SER A 126 -5.39 -12.93 3.26
C SER A 126 -4.83 -11.52 3.22
N THR A 127 -3.84 -11.24 2.36
CA THR A 127 -3.13 -9.96 2.31
C THR A 127 -2.94 -9.42 0.90
N VAL A 128 -2.81 -8.11 0.79
CA VAL A 128 -2.01 -7.45 -0.26
C VAL A 128 -0.71 -7.01 0.41
N ASP A 129 0.42 -7.52 -0.05
CA ASP A 129 1.72 -7.31 0.59
C ASP A 129 2.88 -7.40 -0.41
N ILE A 130 4.01 -6.85 -0.02
CA ILE A 130 5.26 -6.96 -0.78
C ILE A 130 6.16 -7.96 -0.06
N SER A 131 6.48 -9.04 -0.74
CA SER A 131 7.29 -10.13 -0.19
C SER A 131 8.73 -9.70 0.12
N SER A 132 9.43 -10.51 0.92
CA SER A 132 10.87 -10.32 1.21
C SER A 132 11.78 -10.39 -0.02
N ARG A 133 11.24 -10.78 -1.18
CA ARG A 133 11.92 -10.80 -2.48
C ARG A 133 11.59 -9.59 -3.35
N GLY A 134 10.80 -8.63 -2.86
CA GLY A 134 10.43 -7.42 -3.60
C GLY A 134 9.34 -7.63 -4.65
N ALA A 135 8.55 -8.70 -4.55
CA ALA A 135 7.40 -8.92 -5.43
C ALA A 135 6.09 -8.56 -4.71
N LEU A 136 5.22 -7.81 -5.38
CA LEU A 136 3.87 -7.46 -4.92
C LEU A 136 2.89 -8.63 -5.15
N TYR A 137 2.16 -8.98 -4.11
CA TYR A 137 1.11 -9.99 -4.13
C TYR A 137 -0.25 -9.42 -3.74
N VAL A 138 -1.30 -9.96 -4.39
CA VAL A 138 -2.69 -9.89 -3.93
C VAL A 138 -3.13 -11.31 -3.64
N GLY A 139 -3.24 -11.64 -2.35
CA GLY A 139 -3.41 -13.01 -1.88
C GLY A 139 -2.26 -13.88 -2.36
N THR A 140 -2.55 -14.80 -3.26
CA THR A 140 -1.57 -15.71 -3.88
C THR A 140 -1.18 -15.30 -5.30
N LYS A 141 -1.81 -14.25 -5.84
CA LYS A 141 -1.54 -13.75 -7.19
C LYS A 141 -0.41 -12.72 -7.15
N GLN A 142 0.67 -13.00 -7.88
CA GLN A 142 1.72 -12.01 -8.11
C GLN A 142 1.24 -10.94 -9.10
N ILE A 143 1.38 -9.66 -8.73
CA ILE A 143 1.07 -8.52 -9.60
C ILE A 143 2.31 -8.03 -10.33
N SER A 144 3.44 -7.99 -9.63
CA SER A 144 4.75 -7.59 -10.16
C SER A 144 5.87 -8.44 -9.55
N GLY A 145 7.00 -8.50 -10.24
CA GLY A 145 8.25 -9.05 -9.71
C GLY A 145 9.12 -7.98 -9.08
N ALA A 146 10.27 -8.42 -8.56
CA ALA A 146 11.31 -7.50 -8.14
C ALA A 146 11.76 -6.62 -9.31
N CYS A 147 12.02 -5.36 -8.98
CA CYS A 147 12.59 -4.29 -9.78
C CYS A 147 13.71 -3.66 -8.93
#